data_AF-A0AAV7GZ81-F1
#
_entry.id   AF-A0AAV7GZ81-F1
#
_cell.length_a   1.000
_cell.length_b   1.000
_cell.length_c   1.000
_cell.angle_alpha   90.00
_cell.angle_beta   90.00
_cell.angle_gamma   90.00
#
_symmetry.space_group_name_H-M   'P 1'
#
loop_
_entity.id
_entity.type
_entity.pdbx_description
1 polymer ?
#
loop_
_entity_poly.entity_id
_entity_poly.type
_entity_poly.pdbx_seq_one_letter_code
_entity_poly.pdbx_strand_id
1 'polypeptide(L)' 'MNKLSQLNGKSKNHTAHNQSHKDHKNGIKKPRRQRQTSTKGMDPKFVRNQRYTRKHNKKKGDSGFEVE' A
#
# COMPACT_ATOMS: atom_id res chain seq x y z
N MET A 1 -48.58 35.21 8.58
CA MET A 1 -47.15 35.43 8.88
C MET A 1 -46.69 34.37 9.86
N ASN A 2 -46.03 33.31 9.39
CA ASN A 2 -45.28 32.39 10.25
C ASN A 2 -43.94 32.15 9.54
N LYS A 3 -42.97 33.03 9.79
CA LYS A 3 -41.58 32.81 9.37
C LYS A 3 -41.08 31.58 10.12
N LEU A 4 -40.91 30.47 9.42
CA LEU A 4 -40.02 29.40 9.85
C LEU A 4 -38.64 30.04 10.03
N SER A 5 -38.28 30.33 11.27
CA SER A 5 -36.90 30.68 11.63
C SER A 5 -36.06 29.44 11.41
N GLN A 6 -35.49 29.33 10.21
CA GLN A 6 -34.34 28.48 9.95
C GLN A 6 -33.21 28.96 10.86
N LEU A 7 -33.18 28.48 12.11
CA LEU A 7 -32.00 28.54 12.94
C LEU A 7 -31.01 27.53 12.37
N ASN A 8 -30.36 27.94 11.28
CA ASN A 8 -29.27 27.23 10.65
C ASN A 8 -28.04 27.40 11.57
N GLY A 9 -28.08 26.73 12.72
CA GLY A 9 -26.97 26.68 13.66
C GLY A 9 -25.79 26.01 12.98
N LYS A 10 -24.74 26.78 12.70
CA LYS A 10 -23.54 26.26 12.05
C LYS A 10 -22.97 25.13 12.90
N SER A 11 -23.01 23.90 12.39
CA SER A 11 -22.36 22.75 13.03
C SER A 11 -20.85 22.82 12.83
N LYS A 12 -20.09 22.05 13.63
CA LYS A 12 -18.63 22.02 13.50
C LYS A 12 -18.23 21.43 12.15
N ASN A 13 -17.55 22.22 11.33
CA ASN A 13 -17.18 21.84 9.95
C ASN A 13 -16.09 20.75 9.87
N HIS A 14 -15.29 20.55 10.92
CA HIS A 14 -14.25 19.52 10.97
C HIS A 14 -13.84 19.17 12.41
N THR A 15 -13.51 17.89 12.67
CA THR A 15 -12.94 17.44 13.94
C THR A 15 -12.03 16.21 13.74
N ALA A 16 -10.85 16.25 14.36
CA ALA A 16 -9.96 15.09 14.49
C ALA A 16 -10.27 14.25 15.74
N HIS A 17 -11.32 14.60 16.49
CA HIS A 17 -11.71 13.87 17.68
C HIS A 17 -12.05 12.41 17.34
N ASN A 18 -11.55 11.48 18.17
CA ASN A 18 -11.71 10.04 18.02
C ASN A 18 -10.96 9.40 16.82
N GLN A 19 -10.22 10.16 16.01
CA GLN A 19 -9.43 9.56 14.91
C GLN A 19 -8.31 8.68 15.47
N SER A 20 -7.47 9.23 16.34
CA SER A 20 -6.36 8.49 16.96
C SER A 20 -6.82 7.26 17.76
N HIS A 21 -8.00 7.32 18.38
CA HIS A 21 -8.54 6.18 19.12
C HIS A 21 -8.98 5.05 18.18
N LYS A 22 -9.60 5.38 17.04
CA LYS A 22 -9.96 4.40 16.00
C LYS A 22 -8.73 3.80 15.32
N ASP A 23 -7.74 4.63 14.98
CA ASP A 23 -6.51 4.19 14.32
C ASP A 23 -5.72 3.19 15.19
N HIS A 24 -5.74 3.37 16.51
CA HIS A 24 -5.06 2.48 17.44
C HIS A 24 -5.89 1.27 17.89
N LYS A 25 -7.21 1.21 17.63
CA LYS A 25 -8.06 0.06 17.98
C LYS A 25 -7.55 -1.24 17.36
N ASN A 26 -7.14 -1.20 16.09
CA ASN A 26 -6.53 -2.34 15.38
C ASN A 26 -5.00 -2.20 15.25
N GLY A 27 -4.47 -1.04 15.64
CA GLY A 27 -3.08 -0.64 15.52
C GLY A 27 -2.68 -0.26 14.10
N ILE A 28 -1.87 0.80 13.98
CA ILE A 28 -1.27 1.24 12.72
C ILE A 28 -0.21 0.21 12.31
N LYS A 29 -0.50 -0.58 11.27
CA LYS A 29 0.41 -1.66 10.81
C LYS A 29 1.55 -1.09 9.99
N LYS A 30 2.78 -1.54 10.27
CA LYS A 30 3.96 -1.24 9.46
C LYS A 30 3.93 -2.04 8.15
N PRO A 31 4.49 -1.52 7.04
CA PRO A 31 4.67 -2.30 5.82
C PRO A 31 5.42 -3.61 6.08
N ARG A 32 4.99 -4.70 5.43
CA ARG A 32 5.61 -6.02 5.59
C ARG A 32 7.01 -6.00 4.95
N ARG A 33 8.02 -6.48 5.69
CA ARG A 33 9.37 -6.67 5.16
C ARG A 33 9.42 -7.99 4.40
N GLN A 34 9.54 -7.92 3.08
CA GLN A 34 9.73 -9.10 2.22
C GLN A 34 11.22 -9.27 1.90
N ARG A 35 11.67 -10.52 1.69
CA ARG A 35 13.05 -10.81 1.27
C ARG A 35 13.40 -10.16 -0.07
N GLN A 36 12.42 -10.00 -0.94
CA GLN A 36 12.54 -9.31 -2.22
C GLN A 36 11.44 -8.26 -2.27
N THR A 37 11.81 -6.98 -2.38
CA THR A 37 10.86 -5.87 -2.50
C THR A 37 10.45 -5.65 -3.95
N SER A 38 9.37 -4.86 -4.16
CA SER A 38 8.93 -4.53 -5.50
C SER A 38 9.96 -3.69 -6.25
N THR A 39 10.30 -4.09 -7.49
CA THR A 39 11.17 -3.33 -8.39
C THR A 39 10.42 -2.30 -9.26
N LYS A 40 9.14 -2.05 -8.95
CA LYS A 40 8.31 -1.07 -9.66
C LYS A 40 8.90 0.33 -9.48
N GLY A 41 9.15 1.03 -10.59
CA GLY A 41 9.75 2.37 -10.58
C GLY A 41 11.29 2.39 -10.55
N MET A 42 11.96 1.24 -10.61
CA MET A 42 13.41 1.18 -10.79
C MET A 42 13.81 1.54 -12.23
N ASP A 43 15.07 1.97 -12.41
CA ASP A 43 15.64 2.30 -13.72
C ASP A 43 15.40 1.16 -14.74
N PRO A 44 14.74 1.45 -15.88
CA PRO A 44 14.52 0.47 -16.94
C PRO A 44 15.80 -0.20 -17.45
N LYS A 45 16.96 0.47 -17.45
CA LYS A 45 18.24 -0.12 -17.90
C LYS A 45 18.71 -1.20 -16.93
N PHE A 46 18.65 -0.92 -15.62
CA PHE A 46 18.95 -1.90 -14.59
C PHE A 46 18.02 -3.11 -14.65
N VAL A 47 16.70 -2.90 -14.76
CA VAL A 47 15.71 -3.99 -14.82
C VAL A 47 15.92 -4.88 -16.05
N ARG A 48 16.21 -4.28 -17.21
CA ARG A 48 16.54 -5.04 -18.43
C ARG A 48 17.78 -5.91 -18.26
N ASN A 49 18.87 -5.34 -17.73
CA ASN A 49 20.09 -6.10 -17.47
C ASN A 49 19.84 -7.25 -16.50
N GLN A 50 19.14 -7.00 -15.39
CA GLN A 50 18.80 -8.01 -14.40
C GLN A 50 17.97 -9.17 -14.98
N ARG A 51 17.12 -8.90 -15.97
CA ARG A 51 16.37 -9.94 -16.70
C ARG A 51 17.30 -10.84 -17.54
N TYR A 52 18.27 -10.25 -18.23
CA TYR A 52 19.23 -11.01 -19.03
C TYR A 52 20.18 -11.83 -18.15
N THR A 53 20.73 -11.25 -17.09
CA THR A 53 21.61 -12.00 -16.16
C THR A 53 20.88 -13.18 -15.54
N ARG A 54 19.64 -13.00 -15.06
CA ARG A 54 18.82 -14.10 -14.55
C ARG A 54 18.54 -15.17 -15.62
N LYS A 55 18.35 -14.80 -16.88
CA LYS A 55 18.12 -15.76 -17.98
C LYS A 55 19.32 -16.70 -18.16
N HIS A 56 20.53 -16.18 -18.10
CA HIS A 56 21.77 -16.93 -18.37
C HIS A 56 22.41 -17.55 -17.12
N ASN A 57 22.08 -17.04 -15.92
CA ASN A 57 22.54 -17.59 -14.65
C ASN A 57 21.64 -18.74 -14.12
N LYS A 58 20.57 -19.10 -14.83
CA LYS A 58 19.80 -20.32 -14.54
C LYS A 58 20.72 -21.53 -14.78
N LYS A 59 21.17 -22.17 -13.70
CA LYS A 59 21.87 -23.47 -13.79
C LYS A 59 20.92 -24.47 -14.47
N LYS A 60 21.45 -25.34 -15.34
CA LYS A 60 20.69 -26.37 -16.11
C LYS A 60 20.00 -27.46 -15.25
N GLY A 61 19.74 -27.23 -13.96
CA GLY A 61 19.29 -28.25 -13.02
C GLY A 61 18.17 -27.80 -12.09
N ASP A 62 17.31 -26.88 -12.52
CA ASP A 62 16.05 -26.65 -11.81
C ASP A 62 14.93 -26.36 -12.82
N SER A 63 14.56 -27.38 -13.56
CA SER A 63 13.19 -27.54 -14.03
C SER A 63 12.32 -27.96 -12.84
N GLY A 64 12.20 -27.09 -11.84
CA GLY A 64 11.31 -27.25 -10.69
C GLY A 64 9.87 -26.95 -11.10
N PHE A 65 9.27 -27.85 -11.87
CA PHE A 65 7.84 -28.12 -11.77
C PHE A 65 7.70 -29.28 -10.77
N GLU A 66 7.42 -28.95 -9.52
CA GLU A 66 6.90 -29.82 -8.45
C GLU A 66 6.02 -28.86 -7.61
N VAL A 67 4.71 -28.76 -7.86
CA VAL A 67 3.59 -29.61 -7.37
C VAL A 67 3.39 -29.49 -5.85
N GLU A 68 2.54 -28.53 -5.46
CA GLU A 68 1.35 -28.60 -4.56
C GLU A 68 0.90 -27.18 -4.19
#